data_AF-A0A2J6HRB0-F1
#
_entry.id   AF-A0A2J6HRB0-F1
#
_cell.length_a   1.000
_cell.length_b   1.000
_cell.length_c   1.000
_cell.angle_alpha   90.00
_cell.angle_beta   90.00
_cell.angle_gamma   90.00
#
_symmetry.space_group_name_H-M   'P 1'
#
loop_
_entity.id
_entity.type
_entity.pdbx_description
1 polymer ?
#
loop_
_entity_poly.entity_id
_entity_poly.type
_entity_poly.pdbx_seq_one_letter_code
_entity_poly.pdbx_strand_id
1 'polypeptide(L)'
;FSSGLGSVIVGLIVILGLISAGLSTLEGLIQSVSSTFTNDIVKPLSGNRLEDKRLMLINRLAIVGLAIITFFISHNQLLYPKLSVGILAQNGVYAYFSAAFVPVLFGIFMKNTDKRAPFIATITAIVVHFGIYYGLPLLVDNAGWSFGFFTKYLTGVVRNPGIAASSAIIISTITGLVANTFFNRNRS
;
A
#
# COMPACT_ATOMS: atom_id res chain seq x y z
N PHE A 1 -5.10 13.65 41.43
CA PHE A 1 -5.48 14.31 40.17
C PHE A 1 -6.87 13.89 39.65
N SER A 2 -7.76 13.34 40.48
CA SER A 2 -8.82 12.41 40.01
C SER A 2 -10.24 12.64 40.57
N SER A 3 -10.70 13.89 40.72
CA SER A 3 -12.11 14.14 41.11
C SER A 3 -12.62 15.57 40.84
N GLY A 4 -11.91 16.37 40.05
CA GLY A 4 -12.33 17.74 39.72
C GLY A 4 -13.14 17.78 38.42
N LEU A 5 -14.23 18.55 38.38
CA LEU A 5 -15.04 18.79 37.18
C LEU A 5 -14.19 19.18 35.96
N GLY A 6 -13.10 19.94 36.18
CA GLY A 6 -12.12 20.28 35.15
C GLY A 6 -11.38 19.07 34.54
N SER A 7 -10.96 18.10 35.35
CA SER A 7 -10.32 16.87 34.84
C SER A 7 -11.29 16.02 34.01
N VAL A 8 -12.57 15.99 34.37
CA VAL A 8 -13.62 15.29 33.61
C VAL A 8 -13.86 15.98 32.27
N ILE A 9 -14.00 17.32 32.25
CA ILE A 9 -14.20 18.09 31.02
C ILE A 9 -13.01 17.92 30.07
N VAL A 10 -11.77 18.03 30.57
CA VAL A 10 -10.57 17.82 29.75
C VAL A 10 -10.54 16.40 29.18
N GLY A 11 -10.83 15.38 30.01
CA GLY A 11 -10.91 13.99 29.55
C GLY A 11 -11.96 13.79 28.45
N LEU A 12 -13.15 14.38 28.60
CA LEU A 12 -14.21 14.32 27.60
C LEU A 12 -13.80 15.00 26.29
N ILE A 13 -13.21 16.20 26.35
CA ILE A 13 -12.73 16.91 25.16
C ILE A 13 -11.68 16.09 24.42
N VAL A 14 -10.74 15.49 25.15
CA VAL A 14 -9.68 14.66 24.54
C VAL A 14 -10.27 13.42 23.88
N ILE A 15 -11.15 12.68 24.57
CA ILE A 15 -11.76 11.46 24.03
C ILE A 15 -12.62 11.79 22.79
N LEU A 16 -13.48 12.80 22.89
CA LEU A 16 -14.31 13.22 21.77
C LEU A 16 -13.45 13.70 20.60
N GLY A 17 -12.41 14.49 20.85
CA GLY A 17 -11.48 14.95 19.82
C GLY A 17 -10.77 13.79 19.11
N LEU A 18 -10.30 12.79 19.86
CA LEU A 18 -9.65 11.61 19.29
C LEU A 18 -10.61 10.76 18.46
N ILE A 19 -11.84 10.53 18.95
CA ILE A 19 -12.87 9.80 18.20
C ILE A 19 -13.24 10.55 16.92
N SER A 20 -13.48 11.86 17.01
CA SER A 20 -13.80 12.70 15.84
C SER A 20 -12.69 12.69 14.80
N ALA A 21 -11.42 12.81 15.21
CA ALA A 21 -10.28 12.74 14.30
C ALA A 21 -10.18 11.37 13.60
N GLY A 22 -10.38 10.28 14.35
CA GLY A 22 -10.39 8.93 13.81
C GLY A 22 -11.51 8.70 12.80
N LEU A 23 -12.74 9.08 13.15
CA LEU A 23 -13.92 8.94 12.28
C LEU A 23 -13.80 9.78 11.01
N SER A 24 -13.31 11.02 11.10
CA SER A 24 -13.11 11.88 9.93
C SER A 24 -12.08 11.29 8.95
N THR A 25 -11.00 10.71 9.48
CA THR A 25 -10.00 10.02 8.66
C THR A 25 -10.58 8.77 8.00
N LEU A 26 -11.34 7.96 8.74
CA LEU A 26 -11.98 6.75 8.21
C LEU A 26 -13.00 7.08 7.11
N GLU A 27 -13.84 8.09 7.32
CA GLU A 27 -14.82 8.52 6.33
C GLU A 27 -14.12 9.00 5.04
N GLY A 28 -13.09 9.82 5.18
CA GLY A 28 -12.28 10.28 4.05
C GLY A 28 -11.65 9.12 3.25
N LEU A 29 -11.09 8.13 3.94
CA LEU A 29 -10.49 6.96 3.31
C LEU A 29 -11.53 6.07 2.62
N ILE A 30 -12.67 5.80 3.27
CA ILE A 30 -13.75 4.98 2.70
C ILE A 30 -14.28 5.63 1.42
N GLN A 31 -14.54 6.94 1.44
CA GLN A 31 -15.03 7.66 0.27
C GLN A 31 -13.99 7.74 -0.84
N SER A 32 -12.72 7.99 -0.49
CA SER A 32 -11.63 8.02 -1.47
C SER A 32 -11.46 6.66 -2.16
N VAL A 33 -11.36 5.56 -1.41
CA VAL A 33 -11.18 4.22 -1.99
C VAL A 33 -12.40 3.81 -2.82
N SER A 34 -13.61 4.06 -2.33
CA SER A 34 -14.83 3.72 -3.05
C SER A 34 -14.97 4.49 -4.36
N SER A 35 -14.65 5.79 -4.36
CA SER A 35 -14.73 6.61 -5.55
C SER A 35 -13.62 6.28 -6.56
N THR A 36 -12.40 6.02 -6.11
CA THR A 36 -11.31 5.49 -6.96
C THR A 36 -11.71 4.16 -7.58
N PHE A 37 -12.27 3.22 -6.82
CA PHE A 37 -12.76 1.95 -7.36
C PHE A 37 -13.84 2.17 -8.44
N THR A 38 -14.81 3.03 -8.18
CA THR A 38 -15.91 3.27 -9.13
C THR A 38 -15.43 4.01 -10.39
N ASN A 39 -14.63 5.07 -10.23
CA ASN A 39 -14.25 5.96 -11.33
C ASN A 39 -13.05 5.47 -12.13
N ASP A 40 -12.09 4.79 -11.49
CA ASP A 40 -10.83 4.40 -12.14
C ASP A 40 -10.84 2.93 -12.57
N ILE A 41 -11.69 2.10 -11.96
CA ILE A 41 -11.80 0.67 -12.31
C ILE A 41 -13.14 0.38 -12.99
N VAL A 42 -14.27 0.61 -12.32
CA VAL A 42 -15.58 0.20 -12.85
C VAL A 42 -15.95 0.97 -14.11
N LYS A 43 -15.90 2.31 -14.05
CA LYS A 43 -16.34 3.16 -15.17
C LYS A 43 -15.54 2.91 -16.46
N PRO A 44 -14.20 2.86 -16.46
CA PRO A 44 -13.42 2.58 -17.67
C PRO A 44 -13.67 1.17 -18.22
N LEU A 45 -13.84 0.16 -17.35
CA LEU A 45 -14.14 -1.21 -17.77
C LEU A 45 -15.57 -1.38 -18.33
N SER A 46 -16.53 -0.62 -17.79
CA SER A 46 -17.90 -0.63 -18.27
C SER A 46 -18.13 0.23 -19.52
N GLY A 47 -17.20 1.15 -19.83
CA GLY A 47 -17.37 2.19 -20.83
C GLY A 47 -18.61 3.05 -20.55
N ASN A 48 -19.33 3.42 -21.62
CA ASN A 48 -20.56 4.22 -21.53
C ASN A 48 -21.84 3.38 -21.28
N ARG A 49 -21.71 2.11 -20.86
CA ARG A 49 -22.85 1.20 -20.70
C ARG A 49 -23.62 1.39 -19.39
N LEU A 50 -23.02 2.06 -18.41
CA LEU A 50 -23.63 2.30 -17.10
C LEU A 50 -24.06 3.75 -16.98
N GLU A 51 -25.34 3.95 -16.62
CA GLU A 51 -25.87 5.25 -16.23
C GLU A 51 -25.28 5.71 -14.89
N ASP A 52 -25.24 7.02 -14.66
CA ASP A 52 -24.74 7.62 -13.41
C ASP A 52 -25.43 7.08 -12.16
N LYS A 53 -26.74 6.79 -12.24
CA LYS A 53 -27.50 6.17 -11.15
C LYS A 53 -26.94 4.79 -10.77
N ARG A 54 -26.54 3.99 -11.75
CA ARG A 54 -25.94 2.66 -11.53
C ARG A 54 -24.52 2.79 -10.97
N LEU A 55 -23.73 3.74 -11.47
CA LEU A 55 -22.40 4.02 -10.91
C LEU A 55 -22.48 4.45 -9.44
N MET A 56 -23.46 5.29 -9.08
CA MET A 56 -23.70 5.68 -7.69
C MET A 56 -24.11 4.48 -6.81
N LEU A 57 -24.92 3.56 -7.34
CA LEU A 57 -25.25 2.32 -6.62
C LEU A 57 -24.01 1.46 -6.41
N ILE A 58 -23.17 1.30 -7.42
CA ILE A 58 -21.92 0.53 -7.32
C ILE A 58 -20.98 1.16 -6.29
N ASN A 59 -20.86 2.50 -6.26
CA ASN A 59 -20.09 3.20 -5.23
C ASN A 59 -20.63 2.89 -3.82
N ARG A 60 -21.95 2.93 -3.61
CA ARG A 60 -22.54 2.55 -2.30
C ARG A 60 -22.27 1.09 -1.95
N LEU A 61 -22.32 0.18 -2.91
CA LEU A 61 -21.98 -1.23 -2.71
C LEU A 61 -20.50 -1.41 -2.39
N ALA A 62 -19.60 -0.65 -3.00
CA ALA A 62 -18.17 -0.66 -2.67
C ALA A 62 -17.93 -0.20 -1.23
N ILE A 63 -18.63 0.84 -0.74
CA ILE A 63 -18.59 1.26 0.67
C ILE A 63 -19.03 0.12 1.60
N VAL A 64 -20.15 -0.55 1.31
CA VAL A 64 -20.63 -1.69 2.10
C VAL A 64 -19.62 -2.84 2.08
N GLY A 65 -19.04 -3.15 0.91
CA GLY A 65 -17.99 -4.17 0.77
C GLY A 65 -16.74 -3.84 1.60
N LEU A 66 -16.28 -2.59 1.57
CA LEU A 66 -15.17 -2.12 2.40
C LEU A 66 -15.47 -2.25 3.90
N ALA A 67 -16.69 -1.93 4.32
CA ALA A 67 -17.12 -2.09 5.71
C ALA A 67 -17.06 -3.56 6.16
N ILE A 68 -17.53 -4.49 5.32
CA ILE A 68 -17.48 -5.93 5.59
C ILE A 68 -16.02 -6.41 5.70
N ILE A 69 -15.17 -6.09 4.72
CA ILE A 69 -13.75 -6.49 4.71
C ILE A 69 -13.03 -5.95 5.95
N THR A 70 -13.23 -4.66 6.23
CA THR A 70 -12.59 -3.98 7.38
C THR A 70 -13.05 -4.58 8.70
N PHE A 71 -14.34 -4.93 8.83
CA PHE A 71 -14.88 -5.58 10.03
C PHE A 71 -14.19 -6.93 10.27
N PHE A 72 -14.11 -7.80 9.26
CA PHE A 72 -13.48 -9.11 9.42
C PHE A 72 -11.98 -9.01 9.72
N ILE A 73 -11.24 -8.12 9.04
CA ILE A 73 -9.82 -7.90 9.31
C ILE A 73 -9.63 -7.38 10.74
N SER A 74 -10.41 -6.39 11.15
CA SER A 74 -10.33 -5.79 12.49
C SER A 74 -10.70 -6.80 13.58
N HIS A 75 -11.75 -7.59 13.36
CA HIS A 75 -12.16 -8.65 14.28
C HIS A 75 -11.08 -9.72 14.43
N ASN A 76 -10.45 -10.14 13.33
CA ASN A 76 -9.35 -11.09 13.36
C ASN A 76 -8.11 -10.53 14.09
N GLN A 77 -7.78 -9.25 13.90
CA GLN A 77 -6.69 -8.59 14.63
C GLN A 77 -6.98 -8.50 16.14
N LEU A 78 -8.25 -8.33 16.52
CA LEU A 78 -8.68 -8.28 17.91
C LEU A 78 -8.58 -9.66 18.58
N LEU A 79 -8.99 -10.73 17.89
CA LEU A 79 -8.94 -12.11 18.42
C LEU A 79 -7.54 -12.73 18.37
N TYR A 80 -6.75 -12.43 17.33
CA TYR A 80 -5.44 -13.03 17.08
C TYR A 80 -4.38 -11.95 16.80
N PRO A 81 -3.89 -11.25 17.83
CA PRO A 81 -2.87 -10.21 17.67
C PRO A 81 -1.51 -10.84 17.34
N LYS A 82 -1.23 -11.06 16.05
CA LYS A 82 0.03 -11.67 15.56
C LYS A 82 1.06 -10.65 15.09
N LEU A 83 0.62 -9.52 14.56
CA LEU A 83 1.43 -8.40 14.05
C LEU A 83 0.76 -7.09 14.46
N SER A 84 1.54 -6.02 14.61
CA SER A 84 0.94 -4.69 14.78
C SER A 84 0.14 -4.32 13.53
N VAL A 85 -1.07 -3.76 13.72
CA VAL A 85 -1.89 -3.20 12.64
C VAL A 85 -1.08 -2.20 11.80
N GLY A 86 -0.16 -1.46 12.45
CA GLY A 86 0.75 -0.54 11.77
C GLY A 86 1.72 -1.25 10.81
N ILE A 87 2.24 -2.42 11.17
CA ILE A 87 3.16 -3.19 10.31
C ILE A 87 2.41 -3.75 9.09
N LEU A 88 1.19 -4.25 9.31
CA LEU A 88 0.34 -4.73 8.22
C LEU A 88 0.04 -3.61 7.22
N ALA A 89 -0.38 -2.44 7.74
CA ALA A 89 -0.66 -1.26 6.93
C ALA A 89 0.60 -0.78 6.17
N GLN A 90 1.74 -0.68 6.86
CA GLN A 90 3.00 -0.25 6.25
C GLN A 90 3.45 -1.18 5.14
N ASN A 91 3.30 -2.50 5.30
CA ASN A 91 3.74 -3.43 4.27
C ASN A 91 2.98 -3.23 2.95
N GLY A 92 1.67 -3.04 3.01
CA GLY A 92 0.84 -2.76 1.83
C GLY A 92 1.10 -1.37 1.24
N VAL A 93 1.14 -0.33 2.07
CA VAL A 93 1.38 1.06 1.62
C VAL A 93 2.75 1.21 0.98
N TYR A 94 3.78 0.59 1.56
CA TYR A 94 5.14 0.65 1.01
C TYR A 94 5.29 -0.15 -0.28
N ALA A 95 4.61 -1.29 -0.41
CA ALA A 95 4.56 -2.02 -1.68
C ALA A 95 3.93 -1.17 -2.79
N TYR A 96 2.77 -0.55 -2.50
CA TYR A 96 2.09 0.36 -3.43
C TYR A 96 2.97 1.56 -3.81
N PHE A 97 3.57 2.23 -2.82
CA PHE A 97 4.45 3.37 -3.04
C PHE A 97 5.63 2.97 -3.93
N SER A 98 6.29 1.85 -3.64
CA SER A 98 7.43 1.35 -4.42
C SER A 98 7.02 1.03 -5.86
N ALA A 99 5.84 0.44 -6.07
CA ALA A 99 5.31 0.09 -7.37
C ALA A 99 4.97 1.31 -8.25
N ALA A 100 4.48 2.39 -7.63
CA ALA A 100 4.11 3.64 -8.30
C ALA A 100 5.30 4.59 -8.50
N PHE A 101 6.38 4.44 -7.73
CA PHE A 101 7.51 5.37 -7.70
C PHE A 101 8.13 5.60 -9.08
N VAL A 102 8.55 4.53 -9.78
CA VAL A 102 9.23 4.65 -11.08
C VAL A 102 8.32 5.20 -12.18
N PRO A 103 7.06 4.75 -12.35
CA PRO A 103 6.11 5.38 -13.28
C PRO A 103 5.97 6.89 -13.08
N VAL A 104 5.83 7.35 -11.84
CA VAL A 104 5.70 8.78 -11.52
C VAL A 104 7.01 9.53 -11.85
N LEU A 105 8.15 8.99 -11.43
CA LEU A 105 9.47 9.58 -11.69
C LEU A 105 9.72 9.71 -13.20
N PHE A 106 9.40 8.68 -13.97
CA PHE A 106 9.57 8.70 -15.43
C PHE A 106 8.58 9.65 -16.10
N GLY A 107 7.34 9.71 -15.61
CA GLY A 107 6.33 10.62 -16.13
C GLY A 107 6.68 12.11 -15.92
N ILE A 108 7.37 12.45 -14.84
CA ILE A 108 7.74 13.84 -14.50
C ILE A 108 9.08 14.24 -15.15
N PHE A 109 10.10 13.38 -15.09
CA PHE A 109 11.48 13.79 -15.40
C PHE A 109 12.03 13.27 -16.73
N MET A 110 11.47 12.20 -17.30
CA MET A 110 12.02 11.56 -18.50
C MET A 110 11.26 12.00 -19.76
N LYS A 111 12.00 12.53 -20.73
CA LYS A 111 11.46 12.83 -22.07
C LYS A 111 11.61 11.57 -22.95
N ASN A 112 10.53 11.16 -23.63
CA ASN A 112 10.48 10.00 -24.52
C ASN A 112 10.71 8.64 -23.82
N THR A 113 9.85 8.30 -22.86
CA THR A 113 9.87 7.00 -22.18
C THR A 113 9.00 5.97 -22.92
N ASP A 114 9.55 4.79 -23.23
CA ASP A 114 8.74 3.66 -23.68
C ASP A 114 7.88 3.15 -22.50
N LYS A 115 6.56 3.05 -22.68
CA LYS A 115 5.59 2.60 -21.65
C LYS A 115 5.95 1.24 -21.03
N ARG A 116 6.70 0.38 -21.74
CA ARG A 116 7.17 -0.91 -21.24
C ARG A 116 8.19 -0.76 -20.10
N ALA A 117 9.03 0.28 -20.13
CA ALA A 117 10.05 0.49 -19.10
C ALA A 117 9.49 0.75 -17.69
N PRO A 118 8.59 1.73 -17.46
CA PRO A 118 7.98 1.93 -16.15
C PRO A 118 7.08 0.75 -15.75
N PHE A 119 6.46 0.05 -16.71
CA PHE A 119 5.69 -1.15 -16.42
C PHE A 119 6.57 -2.29 -15.85
N ILE A 120 7.71 -2.59 -16.49
CA ILE A 120 8.67 -3.58 -15.99
C ILE A 120 9.21 -3.17 -14.63
N ALA A 121 9.47 -1.89 -14.42
CA ALA A 121 9.91 -1.37 -13.13
C ALA A 121 8.86 -1.58 -12.03
N THR A 122 7.58 -1.30 -12.29
CA THR A 122 6.48 -1.57 -11.35
C THR A 122 6.40 -3.03 -10.96
N ILE A 123 6.47 -3.97 -11.93
CA ILE A 123 6.48 -5.40 -11.65
C ILE A 123 7.71 -5.78 -10.81
N THR A 124 8.89 -5.25 -11.17
CA THR A 124 10.13 -5.48 -10.44
C THR A 124 10.01 -5.00 -8.99
N ALA A 125 9.44 -3.81 -8.74
CA ALA A 125 9.25 -3.27 -7.39
C ALA A 125 8.37 -4.19 -6.54
N ILE A 126 7.25 -4.67 -7.08
CA ILE A 126 6.33 -5.57 -6.37
C ILE A 126 7.03 -6.90 -6.03
N VAL A 127 7.71 -7.50 -7.02
CA VAL A 127 8.42 -8.78 -6.85
C VAL A 127 9.55 -8.64 -5.83
N VAL A 128 10.34 -7.57 -5.90
CA VAL A 128 11.45 -7.33 -4.97
C VAL A 128 10.93 -7.03 -3.56
N HIS A 129 9.89 -6.21 -3.41
CA HIS A 129 9.34 -5.85 -2.10
C HIS A 129 8.84 -7.10 -1.36
N PHE A 130 7.96 -7.88 -1.98
CA PHE A 130 7.44 -9.10 -1.35
C PHE A 130 8.47 -10.22 -1.31
N GLY A 131 9.39 -10.27 -2.28
CA GLY A 131 10.53 -11.17 -2.27
C GLY A 131 11.41 -10.94 -1.05
N ILE A 132 11.75 -9.70 -0.71
CA ILE A 132 12.58 -9.39 0.46
C ILE A 132 11.79 -9.56 1.77
N TYR A 133 10.52 -9.16 1.80
CA TYR A 133 9.75 -9.19 3.04
C TYR A 133 9.27 -10.59 3.45
N TYR A 134 8.90 -11.42 2.46
CA TYR A 134 8.37 -12.78 2.68
C TYR A 134 9.28 -13.87 2.10
N GLY A 135 9.78 -13.71 0.87
CA GLY A 135 10.52 -14.76 0.16
C GLY A 135 11.90 -15.08 0.76
N LEU A 136 12.79 -14.10 0.89
CA LEU A 136 14.15 -14.32 1.40
C LEU A 136 14.14 -14.86 2.83
N PRO A 137 13.31 -14.37 3.75
CA PRO A 137 13.26 -14.97 5.07
C PRO A 137 12.76 -16.41 5.07
N LEU A 138 11.85 -16.80 4.17
CA LEU A 138 11.47 -18.22 4.03
C LEU A 138 12.67 -19.09 3.64
N LEU A 139 13.59 -18.57 2.82
CA LEU A 139 14.83 -19.27 2.45
C LEU A 139 15.83 -19.33 3.61
N VAL A 140 15.95 -18.25 4.38
CA VAL A 140 16.81 -18.23 5.57
C VAL A 140 16.29 -19.19 6.63
N ASP A 141 15.01 -19.10 6.97
CA ASP A 141 14.40 -19.81 8.10
C ASP A 141 14.23 -21.32 7.82
N ASN A 142 13.88 -21.71 6.58
CA ASN A 142 13.57 -23.11 6.24
C ASN A 142 14.67 -23.81 5.43
N ALA A 143 15.40 -23.08 4.57
CA ALA A 143 16.40 -23.67 3.67
C ALA A 143 17.85 -23.44 4.16
N GLY A 144 18.04 -22.73 5.29
CA GLY A 144 19.35 -22.46 5.88
C GLY A 144 20.22 -21.51 5.05
N TRP A 145 19.63 -20.72 4.15
CA TRP A 145 20.37 -19.76 3.33
C TRP A 145 20.91 -18.61 4.18
N SER A 146 22.10 -18.13 3.86
CA SER A 146 22.69 -16.95 4.50
C SER A 146 23.11 -15.93 3.46
N PHE A 147 22.64 -14.70 3.65
CA PHE A 147 22.98 -13.52 2.87
C PHE A 147 24.05 -12.66 3.58
N GLY A 148 24.89 -13.28 4.42
CA GLY A 148 25.95 -12.62 5.17
C GLY A 148 25.39 -11.55 6.12
N PHE A 149 25.94 -10.33 6.05
CA PHE A 149 25.50 -9.20 6.87
C PHE A 149 23.98 -8.92 6.76
N PHE A 150 23.40 -9.16 5.57
CA PHE A 150 21.99 -8.86 5.32
C PHE A 150 21.02 -9.85 5.98
N THR A 151 21.47 -11.06 6.34
CA THR A 151 20.64 -12.06 7.04
C THR A 151 20.00 -11.47 8.29
N LYS A 152 20.73 -10.62 9.04
CA LYS A 152 20.24 -9.96 10.25
C LYS A 152 18.93 -9.19 10.05
N TYR A 153 18.70 -8.65 8.87
CA TYR A 153 17.49 -7.87 8.54
C TYR A 153 16.32 -8.73 8.05
N LEU A 154 16.59 -9.99 7.72
CA LEU A 154 15.60 -10.97 7.25
C LEU A 154 15.08 -11.84 8.41
N THR A 155 15.90 -12.01 9.45
CA THR A 155 15.56 -12.78 10.65
C THR A 155 14.81 -11.93 11.69
N GLY A 156 13.91 -12.56 12.45
CA GLY A 156 13.21 -11.94 13.58
C GLY A 156 11.68 -11.98 13.47
N VAL A 157 11.01 -11.76 14.60
CA VAL A 157 9.54 -11.85 14.73
C VAL A 157 8.83 -10.67 14.05
N VAL A 158 9.46 -9.49 14.06
CA VAL A 158 8.97 -8.27 13.40
C VAL A 158 10.03 -7.80 12.41
N ARG A 159 9.69 -7.86 11.12
CA ARG A 159 10.55 -7.41 10.02
C ARG A 159 10.21 -5.99 9.64
N ASN A 160 11.21 -5.21 9.25
CA ASN A 160 11.03 -3.82 8.86
C ASN A 160 10.61 -3.73 7.37
N PRO A 161 9.36 -3.35 7.05
CA PRO A 161 8.91 -3.23 5.65
C PRO A 161 9.64 -2.13 4.87
N GLY A 162 10.27 -1.16 5.55
CA GLY A 162 11.07 -0.11 4.91
C GLY A 162 12.34 -0.63 4.23
N ILE A 163 12.90 -1.75 4.71
CA ILE A 163 14.07 -2.39 4.08
C ILE A 163 13.66 -3.01 2.74
N ALA A 164 12.51 -3.68 2.71
CA ALA A 164 11.93 -4.21 1.48
C ALA A 164 11.60 -3.09 0.49
N ALA A 165 10.99 -2.00 0.96
CA ALA A 165 10.59 -0.86 0.14
C ALA A 165 11.78 -0.13 -0.50
N SER A 166 12.79 0.21 0.30
CA SER A 166 14.01 0.88 -0.19
C SER A 166 14.75 0.04 -1.23
N SER A 167 14.89 -1.25 -0.97
CA SER A 167 15.47 -2.20 -1.92
C SER A 167 14.66 -2.30 -3.21
N ALA A 168 13.32 -2.37 -3.09
CA ALA A 168 12.41 -2.38 -4.23
C ALA A 168 12.52 -1.12 -5.08
N ILE A 169 12.60 0.06 -4.47
CA ILE A 169 12.75 1.34 -5.18
C ILE A 169 14.09 1.38 -5.93
N ILE A 170 15.20 1.04 -5.28
CA ILE A 170 16.53 1.06 -5.91
C ILE A 170 16.57 0.10 -7.09
N ILE A 171 16.18 -1.17 -6.88
CA ILE A 171 16.27 -2.20 -7.91
C ILE A 171 15.32 -1.89 -9.07
N SER A 172 14.07 -1.50 -8.79
CA SER A 172 13.12 -1.14 -9.85
C SER A 172 13.53 0.09 -10.64
N THR A 173 14.15 1.09 -10.01
CA THR A 173 14.66 2.28 -10.70
C THR A 173 15.78 1.90 -11.66
N ILE A 174 16.74 1.08 -11.21
CA ILE A 174 17.84 0.57 -12.07
C ILE A 174 17.25 -0.23 -13.24
N THR A 175 16.36 -1.19 -12.97
CA THR A 175 15.73 -2.00 -14.02
C THR A 175 14.93 -1.14 -15.00
N GLY A 176 14.18 -0.15 -14.52
CA GLY A 176 13.44 0.79 -15.36
C GLY A 176 14.34 1.62 -16.28
N LEU A 177 15.48 2.10 -15.77
CA LEU A 177 16.45 2.88 -16.56
C LEU A 177 17.12 2.01 -17.63
N VAL A 178 17.51 0.79 -17.27
CA VAL A 178 18.08 -0.18 -18.23
C VAL A 178 17.05 -0.54 -19.30
N ALA A 179 15.80 -0.83 -18.91
CA ALA A 179 14.73 -1.11 -19.87
C ALA A 179 14.46 0.08 -20.79
N ASN A 180 14.44 1.31 -20.26
CA ASN A 180 14.19 2.51 -21.05
C ASN A 180 15.29 2.76 -22.10
N THR A 181 16.56 2.63 -21.71
CA THR A 181 17.68 2.78 -22.64
C THR A 181 17.68 1.69 -23.72
N PHE A 182 17.36 0.45 -23.35
CA PHE A 182 17.23 -0.66 -24.29
C PHE A 182 16.11 -0.44 -25.32
N PHE A 183 14.90 -0.06 -24.88
CA PHE A 183 13.78 0.15 -25.79
C PHE A 183 13.93 1.39 -26.66
N ASN A 184 14.51 2.47 -26.14
CA ASN A 184 14.76 3.67 -26.93
C ASN A 184 15.84 3.44 -28.00
N ARG A 185 16.83 2.60 -27.73
CA ARG A 185 17.85 2.23 -28.72
C ARG A 185 17.27 1.41 -29.89
N ASN A 186 16.26 0.58 -29.64
CA ASN A 186 15.61 -0.22 -30.68
C ASN A 186 14.52 0.53 -31.47
N ARG A 187 14.21 1.78 -31.10
CA ARG A 187 13.26 2.65 -31.82
C ARG A 187 13.94 3.62 -32.79
N SER A 188 15.26 3.78 -32.68
CA SER A 188 16.10 4.58 -33.61
C SER A 188 16.65 3.72 -34.73
#